data_AF-A0A2P4YPU6-F1
#
_entry.id   AF-A0A2P4YPU6-F1
#
_cell.length_a   1.000
_cell.length_b   1.000
_cell.length_c   1.000
_cell.angle_alpha   90.00
_cell.angle_beta   90.00
_cell.angle_gamma   90.00
#
_symmetry.space_group_name_H-M   'P 1'
#
loop_
_entity.id
_entity.type
_entity.pdbx_description
1 polymer ?
#
loop_
_entity_poly.entity_id
_entity_poly.type
_entity_poly.pdbx_seq_one_letter_code
_entity_poly.pdbx_strand_id
1 'polypeptide(L)'
;MLHDAHEDFQGGHQGITRTHEKLRSEFYWPGMYADVERFVKECVDCASGKGSPPNAGPSPGNIEPTRPFEAVSMDFVTHLPESVRGNTFLLLFQDMFSGYVMCKPMASTTAQDVAEAIRLSEIRSFLSDSA
;
A
#
# COMPACT_ATOMS: atom_id res chain seq x y z
N MET A 1 12.56 27.07 -21.60
CA MET A 1 13.22 26.64 -20.35
C MET A 1 12.27 25.91 -19.39
N LEU A 2 11.30 26.58 -18.76
CA LEU A 2 10.34 25.91 -17.84
C LEU A 2 9.48 24.86 -18.56
N HIS A 3 8.94 25.23 -19.73
CA HIS A 3 8.24 24.33 -20.64
C HIS A 3 9.12 23.11 -21.02
N ASP A 4 10.35 23.33 -21.48
CA ASP A 4 11.25 22.24 -21.91
C ASP A 4 11.68 21.31 -20.76
N ALA A 5 11.77 21.83 -19.53
CA ALA A 5 12.11 21.00 -18.38
C ALA A 5 10.92 20.26 -17.78
N HIS A 6 9.69 20.63 -18.12
CA HIS A 6 8.47 20.06 -17.53
C HIS A 6 7.58 19.35 -18.55
N GLU A 7 7.25 19.99 -19.66
CA GLU A 7 6.25 19.53 -20.66
C GLU A 7 6.86 18.80 -21.86
N ASP A 8 8.13 19.08 -22.20
CA ASP A 8 8.79 18.35 -23.30
C ASP A 8 9.00 16.86 -22.96
N PHE A 9 9.28 16.03 -23.96
CA PHE A 9 9.47 14.58 -23.83
C PHE A 9 10.50 14.23 -22.74
N GLN A 10 11.54 15.06 -22.59
CA GLN A 10 12.56 14.89 -21.55
C GLN A 10 12.13 15.41 -20.17
N GLY A 11 11.08 16.22 -20.08
CA GLY A 11 10.53 16.81 -18.86
C GLY A 11 9.45 15.94 -18.20
N GLY A 12 8.65 15.23 -18.99
CA GLY A 12 7.77 14.14 -18.55
C GLY A 12 6.81 14.49 -17.41
N HIS A 13 6.36 15.74 -17.32
CA HIS A 13 5.44 16.27 -16.30
C HIS A 13 5.87 15.95 -14.85
N GLN A 14 7.18 15.98 -14.59
CA GLN A 14 7.70 15.71 -13.25
C GLN A 14 7.26 16.77 -12.25
N GLY A 15 7.22 16.39 -10.95
CA GLY A 15 6.84 17.31 -9.89
C GLY A 15 7.84 18.45 -9.67
N ILE A 16 7.38 19.50 -8.98
CA ILE A 16 8.08 20.76 -8.69
C ILE A 16 9.57 20.56 -8.37
N THR A 17 9.88 19.69 -7.39
CA THR A 17 11.25 19.45 -6.95
C THR A 17 12.14 18.93 -8.08
N ARG A 18 11.68 17.93 -8.85
CA ARG A 18 12.49 17.35 -9.94
C ARG A 18 12.68 18.34 -11.09
N THR A 19 11.65 19.11 -11.42
CA THR A 19 11.75 20.17 -12.43
C THR A 19 12.77 21.24 -11.98
N HIS A 20 12.72 21.68 -10.72
CA HIS A 20 13.70 22.64 -10.18
C HIS A 20 15.13 22.09 -10.19
N GLU A 21 15.33 20.84 -9.77
CA GLU A 21 16.63 20.17 -9.78
C GLU A 21 17.24 20.08 -11.18
N LYS A 22 16.41 19.81 -12.20
CA LYS A 22 16.83 19.76 -13.59
C LYS A 22 17.22 21.15 -14.12
N LEU A 23 16.50 22.20 -13.72
CA LEU A 23 16.76 23.56 -14.18
C LEU A 23 18.02 24.15 -13.52
N ARG A 24 18.24 23.87 -12.23
CA ARG A 24 19.34 24.45 -11.46
C ARG A 24 20.74 23.93 -11.83
N SER A 25 20.82 22.83 -12.59
CA SER A 25 22.11 22.31 -13.06
C SER A 25 22.73 23.18 -14.15
N GLU A 26 21.92 23.95 -14.88
CA GLU A 26 22.35 24.69 -16.06
C GLU A 26 22.02 26.19 -15.99
N PHE A 27 21.08 26.60 -15.14
CA PHE A 27 20.72 28.02 -15.02
C PHE A 27 20.39 28.43 -13.59
N TYR A 28 20.35 29.74 -13.38
CA TYR A 28 19.98 30.35 -12.12
C TYR A 28 19.31 31.71 -12.35
N TRP A 29 18.27 32.00 -11.59
CA TRP A 29 17.71 33.33 -11.46
C TRP A 29 17.07 33.53 -10.07
N PRO A 30 16.99 34.78 -9.56
CA PRO A 30 16.25 35.08 -8.33
C PRO A 30 14.78 34.67 -8.46
N GLY A 31 14.29 33.90 -7.50
CA GLY A 31 12.89 33.42 -7.52
C GLY A 31 12.64 32.16 -8.34
N MET A 32 13.68 31.51 -8.89
CA MET A 32 13.57 30.30 -9.72
C MET A 32 12.64 29.23 -9.15
N TYR A 33 12.75 28.90 -7.86
CA TYR A 33 11.88 27.90 -7.24
C TYR A 33 10.39 28.31 -7.30
N ALA A 34 10.08 29.57 -7.00
CA ALA A 34 8.71 30.07 -7.02
C ALA A 34 8.12 30.06 -8.43
N ASP A 35 8.92 30.39 -9.45
CA ASP A 35 8.50 30.32 -10.84
C ASP A 35 8.26 28.87 -11.30
N VAL A 36 9.14 27.94 -10.91
CA VAL A 36 8.96 26.50 -11.17
C VAL A 36 7.70 25.98 -10.49
N GLU A 37 7.49 26.32 -9.22
CA GLU A 37 6.32 25.93 -8.47
C GLU A 37 5.03 26.44 -9.12
N ARG A 38 4.99 27.72 -9.51
CA ARG A 38 3.85 28.31 -10.21
C ARG A 38 3.58 27.59 -11.53
N PHE A 39 4.62 27.40 -12.35
CA PHE A 39 4.50 26.76 -13.66
C PHE A 39 3.96 25.32 -13.56
N VAL A 40 4.52 24.50 -12.67
CA VAL A 40 4.10 23.10 -12.51
C VAL A 40 2.68 23.00 -11.94
N LYS A 41 2.25 23.93 -11.07
CA LYS A 41 0.88 23.96 -10.54
C LYS A 41 -0.16 24.41 -11.57
N GLU A 42 0.22 25.26 -12.52
CA GLU A 42 -0.65 25.75 -13.59
C GLU A 42 -0.72 24.79 -14.79
N CYS A 43 0.15 23.77 -14.85
CA CYS A 43 0.12 22.73 -15.89
C CYS A 43 -1.19 21.92 -15.85
N VAL A 44 -1.99 22.04 -16.91
CA VAL A 44 -3.32 21.40 -17.04
C VAL A 44 -3.24 19.87 -17.01
N ASP A 45 -2.23 19.28 -17.64
CA ASP A 45 -2.03 17.82 -17.67
C ASP A 45 -1.67 17.27 -16.28
N CYS A 46 -0.85 18.01 -15.52
CA CYS A 46 -0.53 17.67 -14.15
C CYS A 46 -1.74 17.80 -13.22
N ALA A 47 -2.53 18.87 -13.39
CA ALA A 47 -3.71 19.14 -12.58
C ALA A 47 -4.83 18.11 -12.83
N SER A 48 -5.03 17.70 -14.09
CA SER A 48 -6.03 16.70 -14.46
C SER A 48 -5.61 15.28 -14.12
N GLY A 49 -4.32 14.93 -14.23
CA GLY A 49 -3.81 13.58 -13.99
C GLY A 49 -3.69 13.18 -12.51
N LYS A 50 -3.43 14.12 -11.60
CA LYS A 50 -3.22 13.79 -10.18
C LYS A 50 -4.50 13.59 -9.37
N GLY A 51 -5.62 14.19 -9.82
CA GLY A 51 -6.82 14.32 -8.98
C GLY A 51 -6.52 15.07 -7.67
N SER A 52 -7.55 15.55 -6.98
CA SER A 52 -7.35 15.86 -5.55
C SER A 52 -7.20 14.55 -4.79
N PRO A 53 -6.29 14.43 -3.82
CA PRO A 53 -6.31 13.30 -2.89
C PRO A 53 -7.73 13.16 -2.36
N PRO A 54 -8.32 11.95 -2.37
CA PRO A 54 -9.62 11.75 -1.76
C PRO A 54 -9.55 12.29 -0.33
N ASN A 55 -10.47 13.19 0.03
CA ASN A 55 -10.59 13.58 1.42
C ASN A 55 -11.19 12.39 2.16
N ALA A 56 -10.32 11.52 2.69
CA ALA A 56 -10.70 10.24 3.30
C ALA A 56 -11.55 10.41 4.56
N GLY A 57 -11.74 11.65 5.03
CA GLY A 57 -12.37 11.94 6.31
C GLY A 57 -11.46 11.56 7.49
N PRO A 58 -11.93 11.77 8.72
CA PRO A 58 -11.23 11.28 9.91
C PRO A 58 -11.20 9.74 9.91
N SER A 59 -10.07 9.17 10.36
CA SER A 59 -9.97 7.73 10.58
C SER A 59 -11.06 7.25 11.54
N PRO A 60 -11.72 6.11 11.29
CA PRO A 60 -12.72 5.55 12.20
C PRO A 60 -12.12 5.06 13.54
N GLY A 61 -10.80 5.08 13.70
CA GLY A 61 -10.09 4.56 14.87
C GLY A 61 -9.59 3.12 14.66
N ASN A 62 -8.81 2.61 15.61
CA ASN A 62 -8.28 1.25 15.57
C ASN A 62 -9.22 0.28 16.30
N ILE A 63 -9.21 -0.98 15.87
CA ILE A 63 -9.82 -2.07 16.64
C ILE A 63 -8.84 -2.42 17.77
N GLU A 64 -9.28 -2.27 19.01
CA GLU A 64 -8.49 -2.57 20.21
C GLU A 64 -9.07 -3.80 20.92
N PRO A 65 -8.64 -5.02 20.57
CA PRO A 65 -9.07 -6.21 21.28
C PRO A 65 -8.54 -6.21 22.71
N THR A 66 -9.31 -6.77 23.64
CA THR A 66 -9.04 -6.83 25.08
C THR A 66 -8.62 -8.22 25.56
N ARG A 67 -8.79 -9.23 24.71
CA ARG A 67 -8.41 -10.63 24.99
C ARG A 67 -8.00 -11.37 23.72
N PRO A 68 -7.22 -12.47 23.84
CA PRO A 68 -6.83 -13.26 22.68
C PRO A 68 -8.02 -13.72 21.84
N PHE A 69 -7.86 -13.65 20.52
CA PHE A 69 -8.83 -14.05 19.50
C PHE A 69 -10.16 -13.29 19.51
N GLU A 70 -10.25 -12.16 20.20
CA GLU A 70 -11.41 -11.26 20.10
C GLU A 70 -11.50 -10.61 18.72
N ALA A 71 -10.35 -10.26 18.13
CA ALA A 71 -10.27 -9.71 16.80
C ALA A 71 -9.04 -10.28 16.07
N VAL A 72 -9.23 -10.66 14.82
CA VAL A 72 -8.21 -11.32 14.01
C VAL A 72 -8.06 -10.59 12.69
N SER A 73 -6.82 -10.35 12.30
CA SER A 73 -6.46 -9.90 10.95
C SER A 73 -6.16 -11.11 10.07
N MET A 74 -6.68 -11.12 8.85
CA MET A 74 -6.42 -12.16 7.86
C MET A 74 -6.00 -11.53 6.55
N ASP A 75 -4.96 -12.07 5.92
CA ASP A 75 -4.45 -11.58 4.66
C ASP A 75 -3.80 -12.70 3.84
N PHE A 76 -3.53 -12.45 2.56
CA PHE A 76 -2.83 -13.37 1.69
C PHE A 76 -1.50 -12.79 1.21
N VAL A 77 -0.45 -13.59 1.34
CA VAL A 77 0.72 -13.43 0.46
C VAL A 77 0.42 -14.15 -0.84
N THR A 78 0.43 -13.39 -1.94
CA THR A 78 0.11 -13.87 -3.28
C THR A 78 1.36 -13.98 -4.16
N HIS A 79 1.21 -14.59 -5.34
CA HIS A 79 2.28 -14.74 -6.34
C HIS A 79 3.53 -15.47 -5.84
N LEU A 80 3.34 -16.42 -4.91
CA LEU A 80 4.44 -17.26 -4.47
C LEU A 80 4.76 -18.31 -5.54
N PRO A 81 6.02 -18.75 -5.63
CA PRO A 81 6.36 -19.92 -6.43
C PRO A 81 5.50 -21.11 -6.03
N GLU A 82 5.06 -21.88 -7.02
CA GLU A 82 4.25 -23.06 -6.76
C GLU A 82 5.05 -24.08 -5.92
N SER A 83 4.49 -24.45 -4.79
CA SER A 83 5.03 -25.53 -3.96
C SER A 83 4.80 -26.89 -4.60
N VAL A 84 5.52 -27.93 -4.14
CA VAL A 84 5.33 -29.33 -4.59
C VAL A 84 3.88 -29.82 -4.46
N ARG A 85 3.10 -29.21 -3.56
CA ARG A 85 1.69 -29.54 -3.32
C ARG A 85 0.71 -28.64 -4.08
N GLY A 86 1.17 -27.83 -5.04
CA GLY A 86 0.33 -26.96 -5.86
C GLY A 86 -0.16 -25.68 -5.18
N ASN A 87 0.39 -25.30 -4.02
CA ASN A 87 0.04 -24.04 -3.36
C ASN A 87 0.84 -22.88 -3.93
N THR A 88 0.17 -21.76 -4.20
CA THR A 88 0.74 -20.50 -4.72
C THR A 88 0.41 -19.29 -3.83
N PHE A 89 -0.30 -19.52 -2.73
CA PHE A 89 -0.70 -18.51 -1.75
C PHE A 89 -0.31 -18.94 -0.34
N LEU A 90 -0.15 -17.97 0.55
CA LEU A 90 -0.03 -18.18 1.99
C LEU A 90 -1.11 -17.34 2.70
N LEU A 91 -2.08 -18.01 3.30
CA LEU A 91 -3.07 -17.37 4.17
C LEU A 91 -2.40 -17.07 5.52
N LEU A 92 -2.36 -15.79 5.88
CA LEU A 92 -1.93 -15.28 7.16
C LEU A 92 -3.15 -15.07 8.05
N PHE A 93 -3.02 -15.48 9.30
CA PHE A 93 -4.02 -15.29 10.35
C PHE A 93 -3.30 -14.75 11.57
N GLN A 94 -3.66 -13.58 12.05
CA GLN A 94 -3.03 -12.94 13.21
C GLN A 94 -4.07 -12.56 14.26
N ASP A 95 -3.89 -13.05 15.49
CA ASP A 95 -4.59 -12.51 16.65
C ASP A 95 -4.07 -11.10 16.94
N MET A 96 -4.94 -10.10 16.86
CA MET A 96 -4.55 -8.70 17.02
C MET A 96 -4.24 -8.33 18.48
N PHE A 97 -4.64 -9.16 19.46
CA PHE A 97 -4.31 -8.92 20.87
C PHE A 97 -2.91 -9.41 21.24
N SER A 98 -2.63 -10.69 21.02
CA SER A 98 -1.35 -11.30 21.40
C SER A 98 -0.26 -11.16 20.33
N GLY A 99 -0.64 -10.82 19.10
CA GLY A 99 0.25 -10.85 17.94
C GLY A 99 0.55 -12.27 17.44
N TYR A 100 -0.11 -13.31 17.98
CA TYR A 100 0.08 -14.69 17.54
C TYR A 100 -0.30 -14.86 16.06
N VAL A 101 0.59 -15.46 15.26
CA VAL A 101 0.42 -15.63 13.81
C VAL A 101 0.40 -17.11 13.43
N MET A 102 -0.57 -17.48 12.60
CA MET A 102 -0.61 -18.75 11.87
C MET A 102 -0.54 -18.49 10.37
N CYS A 103 0.18 -19.36 9.66
CA CYS A 103 0.30 -19.32 8.22
C CYS A 103 -0.14 -20.65 7.60
N LYS A 104 -1.02 -20.61 6.60
CA LYS A 104 -1.49 -21.81 5.89
C LYS A 104 -1.19 -21.70 4.39
N PRO A 105 -0.43 -22.65 3.81
CA PRO A 105 -0.29 -22.72 2.35
C PRO A 105 -1.62 -23.05 1.70
N MET A 106 -1.97 -22.32 0.64
CA MET A 106 -3.25 -22.42 -0.06
C MET A 106 -3.05 -22.49 -1.58
N ALA A 107 -3.87 -23.31 -2.25
CA ALA A 107 -3.93 -23.37 -3.71
C ALA A 107 -4.98 -22.41 -4.31
N SER A 108 -5.83 -21.82 -3.47
CA SER A 108 -6.94 -20.96 -3.84
C SER A 108 -7.23 -19.94 -2.75
N THR A 109 -7.78 -18.79 -3.14
CA THR A 109 -8.17 -17.69 -2.25
C THR A 109 -9.70 -17.58 -2.12
N THR A 110 -10.46 -18.60 -2.53
CA THR A 110 -11.93 -18.53 -2.43
C THR A 110 -12.37 -18.49 -0.97
N ALA A 111 -13.48 -17.82 -0.70
CA ALA A 111 -14.03 -17.73 0.65
C ALA A 111 -14.33 -19.11 1.27
N GLN A 112 -14.73 -20.09 0.44
CA GLN A 112 -15.00 -21.44 0.90
C GLN A 112 -13.72 -22.14 1.36
N ASP A 113 -12.65 -22.09 0.56
CA ASP A 113 -11.37 -22.69 0.91
C ASP A 113 -10.76 -22.06 2.17
N VAL A 114 -10.91 -20.73 2.32
CA VAL A 114 -10.51 -20.01 3.54
C VAL A 114 -11.30 -20.48 4.76
N ALA A 115 -12.63 -20.61 4.64
CA ALA A 115 -13.47 -21.06 5.75
C ALA A 115 -13.17 -22.51 6.18
N GLU A 116 -12.74 -23.36 5.25
CA GLU A 116 -12.25 -24.71 5.55
C GLU A 116 -10.87 -24.69 6.19
N ALA A 117 -9.95 -23.87 5.66
CA ALA A 117 -8.61 -23.70 6.23
C ALA A 117 -8.65 -23.21 7.68
N ILE A 118 -9.53 -22.26 8.00
CA ILE A 118 -9.73 -21.75 9.36
C ILE A 118 -10.34 -22.83 10.26
N ARG A 119 -11.35 -23.58 9.79
CA ARG A 119 -11.94 -24.69 10.56
C ARG A 119 -10.94 -25.80 10.87
N LEU A 120 -10.03 -26.08 9.94
CA LEU A 120 -8.98 -27.09 10.08
C LEU A 120 -7.75 -26.59 10.83
N SER A 121 -7.60 -25.27 10.98
CA SER A 121 -6.51 -24.69 11.74
C SER A 121 -6.76 -24.84 13.24
N GLU A 122 -5.69 -25.11 13.96
CA GLU A 122 -5.56 -25.40 15.39
C GLU A 122 -5.99 -24.25 16.34
N ILE A 123 -6.81 -23.31 15.89
CA ILE A 123 -7.37 -22.22 16.73
C ILE A 123 -8.06 -22.84 17.96
N ARG A 124 -8.71 -23.99 17.79
CA ARG A 124 -9.39 -24.68 18.88
C ARG A 124 -8.45 -25.35 19.89
N SER A 125 -7.25 -25.80 19.48
CA SER A 125 -6.26 -26.37 20.42
C SER A 125 -5.50 -25.27 21.17
N PHE A 126 -5.20 -24.14 20.53
CA PHE A 126 -4.62 -22.98 21.22
C PHE A 126 -5.56 -22.40 22.29
N LEU A 127 -6.87 -22.39 22.02
CA LEU A 127 -7.88 -22.00 23.00
C LEU A 127 -8.06 -23.03 24.14
N SER A 128 -7.75 -24.32 23.92
CA SER A 128 -7.81 -25.33 24.98
C SER A 128 -6.56 -25.37 25.85
N ASP A 129 -5.40 -25.01 25.30
CA ASP A 129 -4.11 -25.03 26.03
C ASP A 129 -3.87 -23.77 26.88
N SER A 130 -4.73 -22.76 26.73
CA SER A 130 -4.65 -21.48 27.46
C SER A 130 -5.69 -21.34 28.60
N ALA A 131 -6.41 -22.42 28.93
CA ALA A 131 -7.47 -22.47 29.94
C ALA A 131 -7.04 -23.24 31.20
#